data_AF-A0A382CFI6-F1
#
_entry.id   AF-A0A382CFI6-F1
#
_cell.length_a   1.000
_cell.length_b   1.000
_cell.length_c   1.000
_cell.angle_alpha   90.00
_cell.angle_beta   90.00
_cell.angle_gamma   90.00
#
_symmetry.space_group_name_H-M   'P 1'
#
loop_
_entity.id
_entity.type
_entity.pdbx_description
1 polymer ?
#
loop_
_entity_poly.entity_id
_entity_poly.type
_entity_poly.pdbx_seq_one_letter_code
_entity_poly.pdbx_strand_id
1 'polypeptide(L)'
;MDQSLIATALESKAWPFQEAKKIINRLKRFPSTDVILETGYGASGLPHVGTFGEVARTSMVQFALRVLEPDIKSSLLCFSDDMDGLRKVPDNFPNRKVL
;
A
#
# COMPACT_ATOMS: atom_id res chain seq x y z
N MET A 1 8.56 19.93 1.95
CA MET A 1 8.68 19.12 3.19
C MET A 1 9.79 19.73 4.04
N ASP A 2 9.75 19.61 5.37
CA ASP A 2 10.85 20.09 6.24
C ASP A 2 12.15 19.32 5.93
N GLN A 3 13.28 20.03 5.76
CA GLN A 3 14.57 19.41 5.50
C GLN A 3 15.05 18.52 6.65
N SER A 4 14.67 18.83 7.90
CA SER A 4 15.00 18.00 9.06
C SER A 4 14.36 16.60 8.98
N LEU A 5 13.13 16.54 8.46
CA LEU A 5 12.38 15.31 8.27
C LEU A 5 13.00 14.44 7.16
N ILE A 6 13.45 15.06 6.08
CA ILE A 6 14.12 14.36 4.96
C ILE A 6 15.44 13.75 5.43
N ALA A 7 16.26 14.51 6.18
CA ALA A 7 17.52 14.00 6.74
C ALA A 7 17.27 12.78 7.65
N THR A 8 16.27 12.88 8.54
CA THR A 8 15.87 11.77 9.42
C THR A 8 15.39 10.55 8.62
N ALA A 9 14.63 10.76 7.55
CA ALA A 9 14.16 9.70 6.66
C ALA A 9 15.28 8.99 5.91
N LEU A 10 16.31 9.74 5.48
CA LEU A 10 17.49 9.18 4.79
C LEU A 10 18.28 8.24 5.70
N GLU A 11 18.38 8.54 6.99
CA GLU A 11 19.09 7.70 7.97
C GLU A 11 18.22 6.59 8.57
N SER A 12 16.89 6.72 8.46
CA SER A 12 15.95 5.77 9.05
C SER A 12 16.17 4.34 8.57
N LYS A 13 16.26 3.43 9.54
CA LYS A 13 16.32 1.97 9.34
C LYS A 13 14.94 1.33 9.28
N ALA A 14 13.86 2.08 9.46
CA ALA A 14 12.51 1.52 9.39
C ALA A 14 12.24 0.98 7.98
N TRP A 15 11.59 -0.19 7.91
CA TRP A 15 11.39 -0.93 6.67
C TRP A 15 10.70 -0.13 5.54
N PRO A 16 9.75 0.81 5.77
CA PRO A 16 9.11 1.54 4.68
C PRO A 16 10.10 2.41 3.90
N PHE A 17 11.07 3.01 4.60
CA PHE A 17 12.12 3.81 3.98
C PHE A 17 13.11 2.95 3.21
N GLN A 18 13.35 1.71 3.64
CA GLN A 18 14.17 0.78 2.88
C GLN A 18 13.49 0.39 1.55
N GLU A 19 12.18 0.11 1.57
CA GLU A 19 11.42 -0.18 0.34
C GLU A 19 11.32 1.06 -0.58
N ALA A 20 11.07 2.24 -0.02
CA ALA A 20 11.07 3.48 -0.79
C ALA A 20 12.42 3.75 -1.48
N LYS A 21 13.56 3.51 -0.80
CA LYS A 21 14.90 3.62 -1.40
C LYS A 21 15.09 2.65 -2.58
N LYS A 22 14.52 1.45 -2.53
CA LYS A 22 14.55 0.51 -3.66
C LYS A 22 13.76 1.04 -4.86
N ILE A 23 12.60 1.65 -4.62
CA ILE A 23 11.80 2.30 -5.68
C ILE A 23 12.60 3.43 -6.32
N ILE A 24 13.19 4.33 -5.51
CA ILE A 24 14.01 5.45 -6.00
C ILE A 24 15.19 4.93 -6.84
N ASN A 25 15.86 3.88 -6.37
CA ASN A 25 16.96 3.28 -7.12
C ASN A 25 16.51 2.67 -8.46
N ARG A 26 15.30 2.11 -8.53
CA ARG A 26 14.69 1.64 -9.79
C ARG A 26 14.39 2.81 -10.74
N LEU A 27 13.90 3.93 -10.22
CA LEU A 27 13.59 5.12 -11.01
C LEU A 27 14.84 5.76 -11.63
N LYS A 28 16.02 5.60 -11.02
CA LYS A 28 17.30 6.01 -11.66
C LYS A 28 17.56 5.29 -12.99
N ARG A 29 17.08 4.05 -13.13
CA ARG A 29 17.22 3.24 -14.36
C ARG A 29 16.04 3.44 -15.31
N PHE A 30 14.86 3.69 -14.75
CA PHE A 30 13.62 3.91 -15.49
C PHE A 30 12.96 5.21 -15.00
N PRO A 31 13.41 6.37 -15.49
CA PRO A 31 12.90 7.66 -15.01
C PRO A 31 11.39 7.78 -15.23
N SER A 32 10.67 8.06 -14.16
CA SER A 32 9.27 8.43 -14.16
C SER A 32 9.03 9.49 -13.10
N THR A 33 8.18 10.45 -13.40
CA THR A 33 7.69 11.46 -12.45
C THR A 33 6.45 11.01 -11.70
N ASP A 34 5.81 9.92 -12.15
CA ASP A 34 4.55 9.40 -11.64
C ASP A 34 4.72 7.93 -11.25
N VAL A 35 4.48 7.64 -9.96
CA VAL A 35 4.58 6.29 -9.37
C VAL A 35 3.21 5.88 -8.85
N ILE A 36 2.69 4.78 -9.39
CA ILE A 36 1.46 4.17 -8.88
C ILE A 36 1.86 3.03 -7.95
N LEU A 37 1.43 3.12 -6.69
CA LEU A 37 1.47 2.00 -5.76
C LEU A 37 0.10 1.33 -5.79
N GLU A 38 0.10 0.02 -5.61
CA GLU A 38 -1.12 -0.78 -5.62
C GLU A 38 -1.22 -1.60 -4.34
N THR A 39 -2.43 -1.75 -3.84
CA THR A 39 -2.79 -2.69 -2.79
C THR A 39 -4.16 -3.28 -3.14
N GLY A 40 -4.38 -4.53 -2.75
CA GLY A 40 -5.61 -5.24 -3.05
C GLY A 40 -6.08 -6.01 -1.83
N TYR A 41 -7.39 -6.16 -1.69
CA TYR A 41 -7.99 -7.04 -0.70
C TYR A 41 -9.17 -7.80 -1.28
N GLY A 42 -9.38 -9.03 -0.81
CA GLY A 42 -10.55 -9.83 -1.17
C GLY A 42 -11.80 -9.36 -0.46
N ALA A 43 -12.88 -9.09 -1.19
CA ALA A 43 -14.15 -8.61 -0.65
C ALA A 43 -15.09 -9.73 -0.16
N SER A 44 -14.54 -10.86 0.31
CA SER A 44 -15.29 -12.07 0.65
C SER A 44 -15.82 -12.11 2.10
N GLY A 45 -15.51 -11.09 2.91
CA GLY A 45 -15.94 -11.01 4.30
C GLY A 45 -15.70 -9.63 4.91
N LEU A 46 -16.06 -9.46 6.18
CA LEU A 46 -15.80 -8.20 6.89
C LEU A 46 -14.28 -7.97 7.01
N PRO A 47 -13.78 -6.77 6.68
CA PRO A 47 -12.38 -6.43 6.85
C PRO A 47 -11.93 -6.65 8.30
N HIS A 48 -10.78 -7.28 8.47
CA HIS A 48 -10.14 -7.44 9.78
C HIS A 48 -8.82 -6.68 9.82
N VAL A 49 -8.13 -6.72 10.96
CA VAL A 49 -6.84 -6.03 11.15
C VAL A 49 -5.78 -6.40 10.10
N GLY A 50 -5.88 -7.60 9.50
CA GLY A 50 -4.99 -8.07 8.44
C GLY A 50 -5.25 -7.33 7.12
N THR A 51 -6.51 -7.25 6.70
CA THR A 51 -6.95 -6.44 5.54
C THR A 51 -6.52 -4.99 5.68
N PHE A 52 -6.69 -4.42 6.87
CA PHE A 52 -6.20 -3.08 7.16
C PHE A 52 -4.67 -2.99 7.06
N GLY A 53 -3.96 -3.99 7.58
CA GLY A 53 -2.51 -4.10 7.49
C GLY A 53 -1.96 -4.19 6.06
N GLU A 54 -2.70 -4.77 5.12
CA GLU A 54 -2.34 -4.77 3.69
C GLU A 54 -2.35 -3.36 3.10
N VAL A 55 -3.41 -2.60 3.34
CA VAL A 55 -3.53 -1.21 2.86
C VAL A 55 -2.54 -0.30 3.58
N ALA A 56 -2.41 -0.44 4.90
CA ALA A 56 -1.54 0.38 5.74
C ALA A 56 -0.07 0.23 5.34
N ARG A 57 0.41 -0.99 5.04
CA ARG A 57 1.80 -1.21 4.63
C ARG A 57 2.15 -0.46 3.36
N THR A 58 1.33 -0.54 2.32
CA THR A 58 1.59 0.19 1.07
C THR A 58 1.52 1.71 1.28
N SER A 59 0.58 2.19 2.12
CA SER A 59 0.50 3.61 2.49
C SER A 59 1.76 4.10 3.22
N MET A 60 2.34 3.30 4.13
CA MET A 60 3.61 3.63 4.79
C MET A 60 4.76 3.79 3.79
N VAL A 61 4.83 2.92 2.78
CA VAL A 61 5.86 3.01 1.72
C VAL A 61 5.62 4.24 0.83
N GLN A 62 4.38 4.53 0.45
CA GLN A 62 4.03 5.75 -0.30
C GLN A 62 4.44 7.01 0.48
N PHE A 63 4.15 7.06 1.78
CA PHE A 63 4.56 8.17 2.63
C PHE A 63 6.09 8.30 2.66
N ALA A 64 6.82 7.21 2.88
CA ALA A 64 8.28 7.22 2.89
C ALA A 64 8.86 7.69 1.54
N LEU A 65 8.28 7.29 0.41
CA LEU A 65 8.67 7.77 -0.92
C LEU A 65 8.48 9.28 -1.05
N ARG A 66 7.32 9.81 -0.66
CA ARG A 66 7.03 11.26 -0.69
C ARG A 66 7.94 12.07 0.21
N VAL A 67 8.37 11.51 1.34
CA VAL A 67 9.33 12.16 2.24
C VAL A 67 10.71 12.21 1.60
N LEU A 68 11.18 11.10 1.03
CA LEU A 68 12.53 11.00 0.46
C LEU A 68 12.67 11.77 -0.86
N GLU A 69 11.64 11.77 -1.71
CA GLU A 69 11.63 12.40 -3.03
C GLU A 69 10.32 13.18 -3.22
N PRO A 70 10.23 14.43 -2.72
CA PRO A 70 9.01 15.24 -2.76
C PRO A 70 8.52 15.58 -4.18
N ASP A 71 9.41 15.55 -5.16
CA ASP A 71 9.12 15.89 -6.55
C ASP A 71 8.47 14.74 -7.33
N ILE A 72 8.52 13.51 -6.79
CA ILE A 72 7.86 12.34 -7.38
C ILE A 72 6.38 12.35 -6.97
N LYS A 73 5.50 12.45 -7.96
CA LYS A 73 4.07 12.25 -7.75
C LYS A 73 3.82 10.77 -7.48
N SER A 74 3.12 10.48 -6.40
CA SER A 74 2.73 9.10 -6.07
C SER A 74 1.26 8.98 -5.73
N SER A 75 0.61 7.99 -6.32
CA SER A 75 -0.78 7.62 -6.05
C SER A 75 -0.86 6.20 -5.50
N LEU A 76 -1.88 5.93 -4.69
CA LEU A 76 -2.17 4.60 -4.16
C LEU A 76 -3.52 4.15 -4.73
N LEU A 77 -3.48 3.10 -5.55
CA LEU A 77 -4.66 2.40 -6.01
C LEU A 77 -4.97 1.27 -5.02
N CYS A 78 -6.14 1.34 -4.40
CA CYS A 78 -6.65 0.29 -3.53
C CYS A 78 -7.77 -0.45 -4.27
N PHE A 79 -7.52 -1.71 -4.63
CA PHE A 79 -8.45 -2.53 -5.38
C PHE A 79 -9.22 -3.48 -4.46
N SER A 80 -10.53 -3.59 -4.71
CA SER A 80 -11.41 -4.56 -4.07
C SER A 80 -11.65 -5.68 -5.07
N ASP A 81 -11.24 -6.90 -4.75
CA ASP A 81 -11.52 -8.07 -5.59
C ASP A 81 -12.93 -8.60 -5.27
N ASP A 82 -13.94 -7.89 -5.80
CA ASP A 82 -15.36 -8.13 -5.57
C ASP A 82 -16.04 -8.96 -6.67
N MET A 83 -15.33 -9.19 -7.77
CA MET A 83 -15.74 -10.08 -8.86
C MET A 83 -15.37 -11.55 -8.59
N ASP A 84 -14.68 -11.81 -7.48
CA ASP A 84 -14.22 -13.13 -7.10
C ASP A 84 -15.39 -14.02 -6.66
N GLY A 85 -15.42 -15.28 -7.12
CA GLY A 85 -16.54 -16.18 -6.85
C GLY A 85 -16.71 -16.49 -5.36
N LEU A 86 -17.95 -16.42 -4.85
CA LEU A 86 -18.25 -16.70 -3.44
C LEU A 86 -18.05 -18.19 -3.12
N ARG A 87 -16.90 -18.53 -2.52
CA ARG A 87 -16.55 -19.94 -2.19
C ARG A 87 -17.26 -20.45 -0.93
N LYS A 88 -17.56 -19.57 0.03
CA LYS A 88 -18.18 -19.90 1.32
C LYS A 88 -18.88 -18.68 1.90
N VAL A 89 -20.06 -18.87 2.49
CA VAL A 89 -20.74 -17.83 3.30
C VAL A 89 -20.10 -17.77 4.70
N PRO A 90 -19.59 -16.60 5.15
CA PRO A 90 -19.10 -16.44 6.51
C PRO A 90 -20.16 -16.72 7.58
N ASP A 91 -19.74 -17.24 8.74
CA ASP A 91 -20.66 -17.72 9.80
C ASP A 91 -21.46 -16.60 10.47
N ASN A 92 -21.02 -15.34 10.33
CA ASN A 92 -21.64 -14.14 10.88
C ASN A 92 -22.67 -13.49 9.94
N PHE A 93 -22.92 -14.06 8.75
CA PHE A 93 -23.90 -13.54 7.80
C PHE A 93 -25.25 -14.27 7.88
N PRO A 94 -26.38 -13.54 7.76
CA PRO A 94 -27.70 -14.17 7.65
C PRO A 94 -27.80 -14.99 6.36
N ASN A 95 -28.68 -15.99 6.34
CA ASN A 95 -28.95 -16.87 5.19
C ASN A 95 -27.77 -17.75 4.72
N ARG A 96 -27.10 -18.41 5.67
CA ARG A 96 -26.00 -19.37 5.43
C ARG A 96 -26.28 -20.48 4.39
N LYS A 97 -27.54 -20.82 4.15
CA LYS A 97 -27.97 -21.93 3.26
C LYS A 97 -28.11 -21.54 1.78
N VAL A 98 -27.70 -20.32 1.39
CA VAL A 98 -27.87 -19.80 0.02
C VAL A 98 -26.81 -20.35 -0.96
N LEU A 99 -25.83 -21.12 -0.48
CA LEU A 99 -24.85 -21.87 -1.28
C LEU A 99 -24.93 -23.37 -0.99
#